data_AF-A0AAD9ZGA8-F1
#
_entry.id   AF-A0AAD9ZGA8-F1
#
_cell.length_a   1.000
_cell.length_b   1.000
_cell.length_c   1.000
_cell.angle_alpha   90.00
_cell.angle_beta   90.00
_cell.angle_gamma   90.00
#
_symmetry.space_group_name_H-M   'P 1'
#
loop_
_entity.id
_entity.type
_entity.pdbx_description
1 polymer ?
#
loop_
_entity_poly.entity_id
_entity_poly.type
_entity_poly.pdbx_seq_one_letter_code
_entity_poly.pdbx_strand_id
1 'polypeptide(L)'
;MRLGPNEVSINDVDAITPVYNFEKTYSYEAFICYGERNMFSTLNRKNHAPKRKNLGAEYSRTNVLRPESLNMVYDRCHQMVAQTVPDSPRDIFPLLNYMTQYIISSFFFGDKNGSCCLQGEDTDFLGAWHIRHPTFHWLAELPAVANMIYGSKFGDYLPTWRKAWEGEKKIIEIYDKWMERLDPQESYLYSKLVKAGLPPNEIGAEVMDHMGAGHETSGTTLTFLIDFLSKHPKI
;
A
#
# COMPACT_ATOMS: atom_id res chain seq x y z
N MET A 1 -19.77 -0.21 -22.36
CA MET A 1 -19.12 0.52 -23.48
C MET A 1 -17.83 -0.18 -23.86
N ARG A 2 -17.56 -0.45 -25.14
CA ARG A 2 -16.27 -0.99 -25.59
C ARG A 2 -15.27 0.16 -25.71
N LEU A 3 -14.16 0.07 -24.98
CA LEU A 3 -13.09 1.09 -24.98
C LEU A 3 -12.00 0.77 -26.00
N GLY A 4 -11.75 -0.52 -26.25
CA GLY A 4 -10.76 -0.98 -27.20
C GLY A 4 -11.06 -2.39 -27.72
N PRO A 5 -10.15 -2.98 -28.52
CA PRO A 5 -10.33 -4.31 -29.07
C PRO A 5 -10.58 -5.38 -28.00
N ASN A 6 -9.91 -5.26 -26.85
CA ASN A 6 -9.94 -6.23 -25.75
C ASN A 6 -10.41 -5.64 -24.42
N GLU A 7 -11.06 -4.47 -24.44
CA GLU A 7 -11.44 -3.75 -23.22
C GLU A 7 -12.89 -3.27 -23.27
N VAL A 8 -13.63 -3.56 -22.20
CA VAL A 8 -15.03 -3.15 -22.03
C VAL A 8 -15.20 -2.53 -20.65
N SER A 9 -15.72 -1.31 -20.63
CA SER A 9 -16.20 -0.66 -19.40
C SER A 9 -17.65 -1.06 -19.15
N ILE A 10 -17.92 -1.57 -17.95
CA ILE A 10 -19.23 -2.05 -17.52
C ILE A 10 -19.69 -1.18 -16.36
N ASN A 11 -20.89 -0.62 -16.48
CA ASN A 11 -21.55 0.17 -15.44
C ASN A 11 -22.92 -0.44 -15.15
N ASP A 12 -22.90 -1.66 -14.63
CA ASP A 12 -24.08 -2.47 -14.31
C ASP A 12 -23.84 -3.20 -12.98
N VAL A 13 -24.79 -3.08 -12.05
CA VAL A 13 -24.72 -3.72 -10.72
C VAL A 13 -24.76 -5.23 -10.84
N ASP A 14 -25.52 -5.77 -11.79
CA ASP A 14 -25.68 -7.22 -11.97
C ASP A 14 -24.41 -7.86 -12.55
N ALA A 15 -23.54 -7.05 -13.16
CA ALA A 15 -22.27 -7.50 -13.70
C ALA A 15 -21.16 -7.62 -12.65
N ILE A 16 -21.33 -7.09 -11.43
CA ILE A 16 -20.30 -7.13 -10.39
C ILE A 16 -19.92 -8.58 -10.06
N THR A 17 -20.88 -9.44 -9.72
CA THR A 17 -20.58 -10.83 -9.35
C THR A 17 -19.88 -11.62 -10.47
N PRO A 18 -20.35 -11.58 -11.73
CA PRO A 18 -19.62 -12.18 -12.84
C PRO A 18 -18.19 -11.64 -13.01
N VAL A 19 -18.01 -10.32 -12.99
CA VAL A 19 -16.71 -9.67 -13.22
C VAL A 19 -15.68 -10.08 -12.16
N TYR A 20 -16.07 -10.07 -10.89
CA TYR A 20 -15.18 -10.45 -9.78
C TYR A 20 -14.82 -11.95 -9.75
N ASN A 21 -15.43 -12.77 -10.61
CA ASN A 21 -15.09 -14.19 -10.77
C ASN A 21 -14.10 -14.47 -11.90
N PHE A 22 -13.66 -13.47 -12.67
CA PHE A 22 -12.54 -13.66 -13.60
C PHE A 22 -11.19 -13.65 -12.87
N GLU A 23 -10.18 -14.26 -13.50
CA GLU A 23 -8.79 -14.11 -13.05
C GLU A 23 -8.27 -12.70 -13.39
N LYS A 24 -7.29 -12.24 -12.62
CA LYS A 24 -6.66 -10.94 -12.86
C LYS A 24 -5.86 -10.99 -14.16
N THR A 25 -5.89 -9.89 -14.89
CA THR A 25 -5.13 -9.69 -16.12
C THR A 25 -3.68 -9.27 -15.83
N TYR A 26 -2.85 -9.28 -16.87
CA TYR A 26 -1.43 -8.88 -16.79
C TYR A 26 -1.22 -7.47 -16.22
N SER A 27 -2.21 -6.58 -16.26
CA SER A 27 -2.12 -5.23 -15.71
C SER A 27 -1.78 -5.21 -14.22
N TYR A 28 -2.07 -6.29 -13.48
CA TYR A 28 -1.67 -6.45 -12.08
C TYR A 28 -0.15 -6.64 -11.90
N GLU A 29 0.61 -6.90 -12.96
CA GLU A 29 2.08 -6.95 -12.93
C GLU A 29 2.70 -5.58 -12.64
N ALA A 30 1.96 -4.49 -12.82
CA ALA A 30 2.37 -3.15 -12.39
C ALA A 30 2.63 -3.05 -10.88
N PHE A 31 2.11 -3.99 -10.10
CA PHE A 31 2.29 -4.11 -8.65
C PHE A 31 3.35 -5.16 -8.27
N ILE A 32 4.20 -5.59 -9.21
CA ILE A 32 5.40 -6.36 -8.88
C ILE A 32 6.39 -5.43 -8.18
N CYS A 33 6.87 -5.87 -7.03
CA CYS A 33 7.85 -5.16 -6.22
C CYS A 33 8.92 -6.15 -5.81
N TYR A 34 10.16 -5.70 -5.57
CA TYR A 34 11.28 -6.59 -5.22
C TYR A 34 11.52 -7.72 -6.24
N GLY A 35 11.08 -7.53 -7.49
CA GLY A 35 11.14 -8.55 -8.54
C GLY A 35 10.16 -9.72 -8.37
N GLU A 36 9.27 -9.66 -7.37
CA GLU A 36 8.36 -10.75 -7.02
C GLU A 36 6.88 -10.33 -7.09
N ARG A 37 6.00 -11.31 -7.33
CA ARG A 37 4.55 -11.10 -7.20
C ARG A 37 4.15 -11.27 -5.73
N ASN A 38 3.45 -10.27 -5.17
CA ASN A 38 2.79 -10.35 -3.87
C ASN A 38 1.38 -10.97 -4.01
N MET A 39 0.64 -11.07 -2.91
CA MET A 39 -0.72 -11.60 -2.92
C MET A 39 -1.64 -10.84 -3.88
N PHE A 40 -1.57 -9.50 -3.91
CA PHE A 40 -2.39 -8.66 -4.79
C PHE A 40 -2.03 -8.81 -6.28
N SER A 41 -0.75 -8.86 -6.64
CA SER A 41 -0.28 -9.00 -8.04
C SER A 41 -0.28 -10.44 -8.55
N THR A 42 -0.60 -11.42 -7.71
CA THR A 42 -0.72 -12.82 -8.15
C THR A 42 -2.00 -13.05 -8.96
N LEU A 43 -1.84 -13.46 -10.22
CA LEU A 43 -2.89 -13.44 -11.24
C LEU A 43 -3.93 -14.56 -11.09
N ASN A 44 -3.46 -15.79 -10.93
CA ASN A 44 -4.30 -16.98 -10.94
C ASN A 44 -4.61 -17.48 -9.52
N ARG A 45 -5.75 -18.16 -9.37
CA ARG A 45 -6.23 -18.63 -8.06
C ARG A 45 -5.31 -19.64 -7.39
N LYS A 46 -4.69 -20.53 -8.19
CA LYS A 46 -3.81 -21.59 -7.71
C LYS A 46 -2.59 -21.03 -6.98
N ASN A 47 -1.97 -20.00 -7.53
CA ASN A 47 -0.80 -19.34 -6.95
C ASN A 47 -1.17 -18.31 -5.88
N HIS A 48 -2.37 -17.73 -5.96
CA HIS A 48 -2.87 -16.79 -4.95
C HIS A 48 -3.23 -17.50 -3.63
N ALA A 49 -3.79 -18.70 -3.70
CA ALA A 49 -4.22 -19.48 -2.53
C ALA A 49 -3.13 -19.66 -1.45
N PRO A 50 -1.88 -20.08 -1.75
CA PRO A 50 -0.83 -20.21 -0.74
C PRO A 50 -0.43 -18.87 -0.12
N LYS A 51 -0.32 -17.78 -0.89
CA LYS A 51 -0.02 -16.44 -0.34
C LYS A 51 -1.13 -15.97 0.61
N ARG A 52 -2.39 -16.13 0.21
CA ARG A 52 -3.56 -15.86 1.07
C ARG A 52 -3.56 -16.73 2.34
N LYS A 53 -3.09 -17.98 2.28
CA LYS A 53 -3.01 -18.85 3.45
C LYS A 53 -2.09 -18.29 4.53
N ASN A 54 -1.03 -17.58 4.15
CA ASN A 54 -0.04 -17.05 5.11
C ASN A 54 -0.58 -15.87 5.92
N LEU A 55 -1.37 -14.98 5.30
CA LEU A 55 -1.79 -13.71 5.91
C LEU A 55 -3.31 -13.54 6.08
N GLY A 56 -4.12 -14.22 5.27
CA GLY A 56 -5.54 -13.93 5.13
C GLY A 56 -6.37 -14.09 6.40
N ALA A 57 -5.94 -14.96 7.33
CA ALA A 57 -6.59 -15.11 8.62
C ALA A 57 -6.49 -13.82 9.47
N GLU A 58 -5.38 -13.09 9.37
CA GLU A 58 -5.12 -11.88 10.16
C GLU A 58 -6.02 -10.71 9.76
N TYR A 59 -6.49 -10.70 8.52
CA TYR A 59 -7.48 -9.76 8.02
C TYR A 59 -8.93 -10.17 8.28
N SER A 60 -9.16 -11.25 9.04
CA SER A 60 -10.52 -11.60 9.47
C SER A 60 -11.05 -10.58 10.50
N ARG A 61 -12.37 -10.40 10.53
CA ARG A 61 -13.03 -9.51 11.51
C ARG A 61 -12.59 -9.80 12.94
N THR A 62 -12.49 -11.07 13.33
CA THR A 62 -12.08 -11.49 14.68
C THR A 62 -10.65 -11.05 15.01
N ASN A 63 -9.73 -11.10 14.05
CA ASN A 63 -8.33 -10.76 14.30
C ASN A 63 -8.07 -9.25 14.23
N VAL A 64 -8.70 -8.54 13.30
CA VAL A 64 -8.58 -7.08 13.18
C VAL A 64 -9.24 -6.36 14.37
N LEU A 65 -10.31 -6.90 14.94
CA LEU A 65 -11.03 -6.30 16.08
C LEU A 65 -10.51 -6.75 17.45
N ARG A 66 -9.32 -7.35 17.52
CA ARG A 66 -8.69 -7.69 18.80
C ARG A 66 -8.39 -6.42 19.60
N PRO A 67 -8.46 -6.46 20.95
CA PRO A 67 -8.19 -5.30 21.79
C PRO A 67 -6.85 -4.63 21.49
N GLU A 68 -5.81 -5.40 21.19
CA GLU A 68 -4.47 -4.89 20.88
C GLU A 68 -4.46 -4.06 19.59
N SER A 69 -5.13 -4.53 18.53
CA SER A 69 -5.26 -3.82 17.26
C SER A 69 -6.10 -2.55 17.41
N LEU A 70 -7.21 -2.63 18.15
CA LEU A 70 -8.05 -1.46 18.41
C LEU A 70 -7.32 -0.41 19.24
N ASN A 71 -6.61 -0.80 20.31
CA ASN A 71 -5.83 0.11 21.14
C ASN A 71 -4.76 0.84 20.31
N MET A 72 -4.05 0.12 19.44
CA MET A 72 -3.07 0.70 18.53
C MET A 72 -3.73 1.71 17.57
N VAL A 73 -4.87 1.38 16.97
CA VAL A 73 -5.61 2.30 16.10
C VAL A 73 -6.07 3.55 16.86
N TYR A 74 -6.67 3.38 18.04
CA TYR A 74 -7.12 4.51 18.86
C TYR A 74 -5.96 5.42 19.25
N ASP A 75 -4.83 4.85 19.67
CA ASP A 75 -3.65 5.62 20.01
C ASP A 75 -3.15 6.44 18.82
N ARG A 76 -3.06 5.86 17.62
CA ARG A 76 -2.65 6.62 16.42
C ARG A 76 -3.64 7.69 16.00
N CYS A 77 -4.94 7.44 16.15
CA CYS A 77 -5.96 8.48 15.94
C CYS A 77 -5.77 9.64 16.93
N HIS A 78 -5.53 9.34 18.21
CA HIS A 78 -5.25 10.37 19.22
C HIS A 78 -3.98 11.16 18.91
N GLN A 79 -2.89 10.50 18.50
CA GLN A 79 -1.65 11.15 18.07
C GLN A 79 -1.90 12.07 16.86
N MET A 80 -2.69 11.63 15.88
CA MET A 80 -3.03 12.46 14.72
C MET A 80 -3.87 13.68 15.11
N VAL A 81 -4.87 13.52 15.98
CA VAL A 81 -5.67 14.66 16.46
C VAL A 81 -4.82 15.64 17.26
N ALA A 82 -3.87 15.15 18.06
CA ALA A 82 -2.93 16.00 18.80
C ALA A 82 -2.01 16.85 17.90
N GLN A 83 -1.86 16.50 16.62
CA GLN A 83 -1.17 17.33 15.61
C GLN A 83 -2.01 18.53 15.13
N THR A 84 -3.27 18.62 15.55
CA THR A 84 -4.18 19.71 15.22
C THR A 84 -4.37 20.60 16.46
N VAL A 85 -4.29 21.92 16.26
CA VAL A 85 -4.53 22.91 17.34
C VAL A 85 -5.57 23.93 16.86
N PRO A 86 -6.35 24.53 17.78
CA PRO A 86 -7.27 25.60 17.42
C PRO A 86 -6.57 26.71 16.61
N ASP A 87 -7.28 27.23 15.62
CA ASP A 87 -6.83 28.35 14.79
C ASP A 87 -5.52 28.14 13.99
N SER A 88 -5.10 26.88 13.81
CA SER A 88 -3.98 26.51 12.94
C SER A 88 -4.45 25.49 11.89
N PRO A 89 -4.83 25.96 10.67
CA PRO A 89 -5.21 25.06 9.59
C PRO A 89 -4.10 24.07 9.26
N ARG A 90 -4.45 22.79 9.10
CA ARG A 90 -3.54 21.72 8.71
C ARG A 90 -4.08 21.05 7.46
N ASP A 91 -3.17 20.64 6.59
CA ASP A 91 -3.52 19.73 5.51
C ASP A 91 -3.81 18.34 6.11
N ILE A 92 -5.07 17.92 6.05
CA ILE A 92 -5.51 16.64 6.60
C ILE A 92 -5.06 15.45 5.76
N PHE A 93 -4.82 15.65 4.47
CA PHE A 93 -4.46 14.55 3.56
C PHE A 93 -3.13 13.87 3.96
N PRO A 94 -2.00 14.59 4.16
CA PRO A 94 -0.77 13.97 4.65
C PRO A 94 -0.93 13.45 6.09
N LEU A 95 -1.65 14.15 6.98
CA LEU A 95 -1.86 13.67 8.35
C LEU A 95 -2.58 12.32 8.41
N LEU A 96 -3.63 12.15 7.61
CA LEU A 96 -4.37 10.90 7.52
C LEU A 96 -3.52 9.80 6.90
N ASN A 97 -2.76 10.09 5.84
CA ASN A 97 -1.83 9.13 5.26
C ASN A 97 -0.73 8.71 6.25
N TYR A 98 -0.20 9.64 7.05
CA TYR A 98 0.78 9.33 8.09
C TYR A 98 0.19 8.45 9.18
N MET A 99 -1.04 8.75 9.61
CA MET A 99 -1.76 7.93 10.58
C MET A 99 -2.00 6.51 10.04
N THR A 100 -2.51 6.38 8.82
CA THR A 100 -2.79 5.08 8.21
C THR A 100 -1.51 4.29 7.91
N GLN A 101 -0.43 4.97 7.51
CA GLN A 101 0.90 4.36 7.35
C GLN A 101 1.43 3.84 8.68
N TYR A 102 1.27 4.61 9.76
CA TYR A 102 1.65 4.17 11.10
C TYR A 102 0.83 2.95 11.51
N ILE A 103 -0.49 2.97 11.34
CA ILE A 103 -1.36 1.85 11.67
C ILE A 103 -0.96 0.58 10.90
N ILE A 104 -0.81 0.64 9.57
CA ILE A 104 -0.53 -0.56 8.78
C ILE A 104 0.88 -1.10 9.04
N SER A 105 1.88 -0.22 9.24
CA SER A 105 3.23 -0.65 9.59
C SER A 105 3.30 -1.24 10.99
N SER A 106 2.61 -0.66 11.98
CA SER A 106 2.47 -1.25 13.32
C SER A 106 1.70 -2.58 13.29
N PHE A 107 0.68 -2.70 12.44
CA PHE A 107 -0.03 -3.96 12.24
C PHE A 107 0.89 -5.01 11.60
N PHE A 108 1.75 -4.65 10.65
CA PHE A 108 2.60 -5.61 9.95
C PHE A 108 3.84 -6.02 10.76
N PHE A 109 4.52 -5.04 11.36
CA PHE A 109 5.80 -5.21 12.05
C PHE A 109 5.68 -5.32 13.58
N GLY A 110 4.49 -5.08 14.13
CA GLY A 110 4.28 -4.93 15.57
C GLY A 110 4.35 -3.47 16.02
N ASP A 111 3.66 -3.16 17.12
CA ASP A 111 3.39 -1.78 17.55
C ASP A 111 4.66 -0.93 17.73
N LYS A 112 5.70 -1.52 18.34
CA LYS A 112 7.01 -0.88 18.61
C LYS A 112 7.90 -0.73 17.38
N ASN A 113 7.57 -1.43 16.29
CA ASN A 113 8.41 -1.54 15.10
C ASN A 113 7.78 -0.87 13.86
N GLY A 114 6.56 -0.35 13.99
CA GLY A 114 5.89 0.43 12.95
C GLY A 114 6.64 1.73 12.64
N SER A 115 6.22 2.41 11.58
CA SER A 115 6.73 3.74 11.24
C SER A 115 6.47 4.73 12.37
N CYS A 116 7.14 5.89 12.38
CA CYS A 116 6.84 6.95 13.33
C CYS A 116 6.43 8.23 12.58
N CYS A 117 5.65 8.09 11.50
CA CYS A 117 5.34 9.19 10.58
C CYS A 117 4.61 10.36 11.24
N LEU A 118 3.78 10.10 12.26
CA LEU A 118 3.13 11.15 13.05
C LEU A 118 4.10 11.92 13.96
N GLN A 119 5.31 11.42 14.17
CA GLN A 119 6.37 12.07 14.95
C GLN A 119 7.39 12.79 14.04
N GLY A 120 7.15 12.81 12.72
CA GLY A 120 8.03 13.43 11.74
C GLY A 120 9.10 12.51 11.15
N GLU A 121 9.10 11.22 11.50
CA GLU A 121 10.05 10.25 10.93
C GLU A 121 9.56 9.64 9.61
N ASP A 122 10.47 9.48 8.66
CA ASP A 122 10.23 8.79 7.38
C ASP A 122 9.02 9.34 6.59
N THR A 123 8.60 10.59 6.82
CA THR A 123 7.44 11.23 6.17
C THR A 123 7.58 11.40 4.65
N ASP A 124 8.82 11.34 4.15
CA ASP A 124 9.13 11.39 2.73
C ASP A 124 8.49 10.24 1.93
N PHE A 125 8.03 9.17 2.61
CA PHE A 125 7.37 8.04 1.95
C PHE A 125 6.19 8.48 1.07
N LEU A 126 5.41 9.48 1.51
CA LEU A 126 4.21 9.91 0.80
C LEU A 126 4.58 10.61 -0.52
N GLY A 127 5.56 11.52 -0.47
CA GLY A 127 6.08 12.18 -1.67
C GLY A 127 6.75 11.19 -2.62
N ALA A 128 7.53 10.25 -2.09
CA ALA A 128 8.15 9.19 -2.85
C ALA A 128 7.13 8.21 -3.47
N TRP A 129 5.97 8.01 -2.82
CA TRP A 129 4.88 7.22 -3.37
C TRP A 129 4.24 7.92 -4.57
N HIS A 130 3.85 9.18 -4.41
CA HIS A 130 3.15 9.94 -5.45
C HIS A 130 4.02 10.29 -6.66
N ILE A 131 5.33 10.47 -6.50
CA ILE A 131 6.22 10.80 -7.62
C ILE A 131 6.31 9.67 -8.67
N ARG A 132 5.90 8.45 -8.32
CA ARG A 132 5.83 7.29 -9.22
C ARG A 132 4.56 7.21 -10.05
N HIS A 133 3.48 7.88 -9.63
CA HIS A 133 2.17 7.78 -10.28
C HIS A 133 2.19 8.03 -11.80
N PRO A 134 2.96 9.00 -12.33
CA PRO A 134 2.96 9.28 -13.78
C PRO A 134 3.43 8.11 -14.66
N THR A 135 4.26 7.20 -14.13
CA THR A 135 4.74 6.04 -14.89
C THR A 135 3.90 4.79 -14.65
N PHE A 136 3.07 4.77 -13.60
CA PHE A 136 2.31 3.60 -13.18
C PHE A 136 1.35 3.09 -14.25
N HIS A 137 0.70 4.01 -14.99
CA HIS A 137 -0.15 3.65 -16.13
C HIS A 137 0.61 2.84 -17.20
N TRP A 138 1.87 3.20 -17.48
CA TRP A 138 2.69 2.48 -18.46
C TRP A 138 3.09 1.09 -17.98
N LEU A 139 3.31 0.92 -16.67
CA LEU A 139 3.56 -0.39 -16.07
C LEU A 139 2.34 -1.31 -16.20
N ALA A 140 1.13 -0.76 -16.12
CA ALA A 140 -0.12 -1.53 -16.24
C ALA A 140 -0.49 -1.86 -17.69
N GLU A 141 -0.39 -0.89 -18.60
CA GLU A 141 -0.85 -1.04 -19.99
C GLU A 141 0.22 -1.61 -20.92
N LEU A 142 1.48 -1.20 -20.73
CA LEU A 142 2.61 -1.52 -21.60
C LEU A 142 3.82 -2.02 -20.80
N PRO A 143 3.68 -3.11 -20.00
CA PRO A 143 4.71 -3.56 -19.06
C PRO A 143 6.06 -3.84 -19.73
N ALA A 144 6.08 -4.42 -20.93
CA ALA A 144 7.33 -4.68 -21.66
C ALA A 144 8.08 -3.40 -22.02
N VAL A 145 7.36 -2.35 -22.43
CA VAL A 145 7.95 -1.04 -22.77
C VAL A 145 8.41 -0.33 -21.51
N ALA A 146 7.58 -0.31 -20.47
CA ALA A 146 7.93 0.30 -19.20
C ALA A 146 9.17 -0.35 -18.57
N ASN A 147 9.22 -1.69 -18.54
CA ASN A 147 10.38 -2.43 -18.02
C ASN A 147 11.63 -2.21 -18.87
N MET A 148 11.50 -2.08 -20.19
CA MET A 148 12.63 -1.70 -21.05
C MET A 148 13.16 -0.31 -20.71
N ILE A 149 12.29 0.67 -20.44
CA ILE A 149 12.71 2.02 -20.06
C ILE A 149 13.40 2.00 -18.70
N TYR A 150 12.80 1.36 -17.68
CA TYR A 150 13.39 1.24 -16.34
C TYR A 150 14.70 0.45 -16.32
N GLY A 151 14.82 -0.60 -17.14
CA GLY A 151 16.02 -1.43 -17.24
C GLY A 151 17.14 -0.84 -18.09
N SER A 152 16.93 0.33 -18.69
CA SER A 152 17.89 0.96 -19.59
C SER A 152 18.35 2.32 -19.07
N LYS A 153 19.54 2.76 -19.49
CA LYS A 153 20.02 4.13 -19.24
C LYS A 153 19.18 5.20 -19.94
N PHE A 154 18.28 4.82 -20.86
CA PHE A 154 17.40 5.75 -21.54
C PHE A 154 16.42 6.44 -20.58
N GLY A 155 15.94 5.71 -19.56
CA GLY A 155 15.05 6.25 -18.54
C GLY A 155 15.66 7.44 -17.77
N ASP A 156 16.99 7.45 -17.59
CA ASP A 156 17.70 8.54 -16.90
C ASP A 156 17.60 9.89 -17.61
N TYR A 157 17.39 9.87 -18.94
CA TYR A 157 17.21 11.08 -19.75
C TYR A 157 15.75 11.57 -19.79
N LEU A 158 14.81 10.77 -19.30
CA LEU A 158 13.39 11.13 -19.23
C LEU A 158 13.05 11.60 -17.81
N PRO A 159 12.82 12.91 -17.58
CA PRO A 159 12.70 13.45 -16.22
C PRO A 159 11.64 12.75 -15.36
N THR A 160 10.50 12.40 -15.95
CA THR A 160 9.40 11.70 -15.28
C THR A 160 9.78 10.29 -14.84
N TRP A 161 10.47 9.54 -15.70
CA TRP A 161 10.89 8.17 -15.42
C TRP A 161 12.01 8.12 -14.39
N ARG A 162 12.99 9.03 -14.53
CA ARG A 162 14.05 9.22 -13.54
C ARG A 162 13.48 9.51 -12.15
N LYS A 163 12.55 10.48 -12.05
CA LYS A 163 11.90 10.82 -10.78
C LYS A 163 11.09 9.65 -10.19
N ALA A 164 10.35 8.93 -11.03
CA ALA A 164 9.64 7.74 -10.58
C ALA A 164 10.60 6.66 -10.06
N TRP A 165 11.73 6.45 -10.72
CA TRP A 165 12.77 5.53 -10.26
C TRP A 165 13.42 5.98 -8.94
N GLU A 166 13.69 7.27 -8.78
CA GLU A 166 14.18 7.85 -7.52
C GLU A 166 13.16 7.65 -6.38
N GLY A 167 11.86 7.83 -6.65
CA GLY A 167 10.79 7.55 -5.70
C GLY A 167 10.68 6.07 -5.30
N GLU A 168 10.78 5.16 -6.28
CA GLU A 168 10.78 3.71 -6.03
C GLU A 168 11.94 3.31 -5.12
N LYS A 169 13.16 3.77 -5.43
CA LYS A 169 14.33 3.55 -4.58
C LYS A 169 14.14 4.06 -3.17
N LYS A 170 13.62 5.29 -3.03
CA LYS A 170 13.40 5.91 -1.71
C LYS A 170 12.39 5.11 -0.87
N ILE A 171 11.34 4.57 -1.48
CA ILE A 171 10.37 3.71 -0.77
C ILE A 171 11.03 2.40 -0.33
N ILE A 172 11.75 1.74 -1.25
CA ILE A 172 12.46 0.50 -0.95
C ILE A 172 13.45 0.73 0.20
N GLU A 173 14.23 1.82 0.17
CA GLU A 173 15.16 2.18 1.26
C GLU A 173 14.45 2.37 2.61
N ILE A 174 13.28 3.04 2.64
CA ILE A 174 12.51 3.23 3.87
C ILE A 174 12.00 1.88 4.41
N TYR A 175 11.47 1.02 3.53
CA TYR A 175 10.90 -0.27 3.94
C TYR A 175 11.99 -1.27 4.32
N ASP A 176 13.13 -1.29 3.62
CA ASP A 176 14.30 -2.08 3.97
C ASP A 176 14.85 -1.66 5.33
N LYS A 177 15.01 -0.34 5.58
CA LYS A 177 15.37 0.20 6.91
C LYS A 177 14.41 -0.30 8.00
N TRP A 178 13.11 -0.35 7.73
CA TRP A 178 12.14 -0.86 8.69
C TRP A 178 12.23 -2.37 8.88
N MET A 179 12.53 -3.15 7.85
CA MET A 179 12.69 -4.60 7.92
C MET A 179 14.00 -5.02 8.61
N GLU A 180 15.09 -4.29 8.39
CA GLU A 180 16.43 -4.57 8.95
C GLU A 180 16.50 -4.37 10.46
N ARG A 181 15.71 -3.43 11.01
CA ARG A 181 15.66 -3.16 12.47
C ARG A 181 14.80 -4.15 13.25
N LEU A 182 14.11 -5.07 12.58
CA LEU A 182 13.16 -5.98 13.22
C LEU A 182 13.88 -7.15 13.88
N ASP A 183 13.39 -7.55 15.06
CA ASP A 183 13.48 -8.95 15.45
C ASP A 183 12.37 -9.73 14.72
N PRO A 184 12.71 -10.67 13.82
CA PRO A 184 11.72 -11.47 13.11
C PRO A 184 10.87 -12.37 14.00
N GLN A 185 11.15 -12.51 15.29
CA GLN A 185 10.30 -13.25 16.23
C GLN A 185 9.29 -12.37 16.97
N GLU A 186 9.58 -11.07 17.08
CA GLU A 186 8.78 -10.08 17.81
C GLU A 186 7.93 -9.20 16.87
N SER A 187 7.83 -9.59 15.58
CA SER A 187 6.99 -8.91 14.59
C SER A 187 5.64 -9.62 14.42
N TYR A 188 4.62 -8.92 13.92
CA TYR A 188 3.27 -9.51 13.82
C TYR A 188 3.06 -10.34 12.53
N LEU A 189 2.79 -9.68 11.40
CA LEU A 189 2.61 -10.34 10.10
C LEU A 189 3.94 -10.78 9.50
N TYR A 190 4.98 -9.95 9.64
CA TYR A 190 6.31 -10.24 9.13
C TYR A 190 6.83 -11.60 9.62
N SER A 191 6.71 -11.87 10.93
CA SER A 191 7.12 -13.15 11.53
C SER A 191 6.38 -14.36 10.96
N LYS A 192 5.14 -14.21 10.51
CA LYS A 192 4.39 -15.30 9.87
C LYS A 192 4.96 -15.62 8.50
N LEU A 193 5.35 -14.62 7.72
CA LEU A 193 5.99 -14.82 6.42
C LEU A 193 7.37 -15.47 6.56
N VAL A 194 8.16 -15.04 7.54
CA VAL A 194 9.45 -15.65 7.87
C VAL A 194 9.26 -17.11 8.32
N LYS A 195 8.31 -17.40 9.21
CA LYS A 195 8.01 -18.78 9.67
C LYS A 195 7.44 -19.66 8.56
N ALA A 196 6.76 -19.08 7.57
CA ALA A 196 6.32 -19.78 6.37
C ALA A 196 7.47 -20.08 5.39
N GLY A 197 8.69 -19.58 5.65
CA GLY A 197 9.88 -19.88 4.86
C GLY A 197 9.96 -19.11 3.54
N LEU A 198 9.31 -17.95 3.44
CA LEU A 198 9.36 -17.13 2.23
C LEU A 198 10.75 -16.49 2.08
N PRO A 199 11.25 -16.36 0.83
CA PRO A 199 12.49 -15.66 0.57
C PRO A 199 12.36 -14.14 0.84
N PRO A 200 13.45 -13.43 1.17
CA PRO A 200 13.41 -12.01 1.51
C PRO A 200 12.69 -11.13 0.49
N ASN A 201 12.90 -11.35 -0.82
CA ASN A 201 12.25 -10.57 -1.87
C ASN A 201 10.73 -10.78 -1.90
N GLU A 202 10.23 -12.00 -1.64
CA GLU A 202 8.79 -12.23 -1.55
C GLU A 202 8.20 -11.55 -0.31
N ILE A 203 8.93 -11.53 0.81
CA ILE A 203 8.51 -10.81 2.02
C ILE A 203 8.48 -9.30 1.75
N GLY A 204 9.51 -8.75 1.12
CA GLY A 204 9.58 -7.35 0.72
C GLY A 204 8.44 -6.97 -0.23
N ALA A 205 8.10 -7.83 -1.19
CA ALA A 205 6.96 -7.62 -2.08
C ALA A 205 5.62 -7.58 -1.32
N GLU A 206 5.40 -8.46 -0.35
CA GLU A 206 4.21 -8.41 0.51
C GLU A 206 4.22 -7.14 1.38
N VAL A 207 5.36 -6.75 1.97
CA VAL A 207 5.48 -5.52 2.76
C VAL A 207 5.09 -4.30 1.93
N MET A 208 5.67 -4.14 0.74
CA MET A 208 5.43 -2.98 -0.11
C MET A 208 3.96 -2.86 -0.54
N ASP A 209 3.33 -4.00 -0.88
CA ASP A 209 1.90 -4.05 -1.21
C ASP A 209 1.03 -3.61 -0.03
N HIS A 210 1.28 -4.17 1.15
CA HIS A 210 0.48 -3.87 2.34
C HIS A 210 0.66 -2.43 2.80
N MET A 211 1.90 -1.89 2.80
CA MET A 211 2.14 -0.49 3.13
C MET A 211 1.41 0.42 2.15
N GLY A 212 1.62 0.21 0.84
CA GLY A 212 1.00 0.98 -0.23
C GLY A 212 -0.52 0.98 -0.19
N ALA A 213 -1.12 -0.22 -0.17
CA ALA A 213 -2.57 -0.38 -0.10
C ALA A 213 -3.12 0.18 1.23
N GLY A 214 -2.40 0.01 2.33
CA GLY A 214 -2.85 0.43 3.66
C GLY A 214 -2.95 1.95 3.82
N HIS A 215 -1.92 2.70 3.43
CA HIS A 215 -1.93 4.15 3.60
C HIS A 215 -2.74 4.86 2.52
N GLU A 216 -2.49 4.58 1.24
CA GLU A 216 -3.02 5.40 0.15
C GLU A 216 -4.55 5.27 0.06
N THR A 217 -5.08 4.06 0.18
CA THR A 217 -6.53 3.83 0.08
C THR A 217 -7.28 4.34 1.31
N SER A 218 -6.81 4.00 2.51
CA SER A 218 -7.45 4.39 3.77
C SER A 218 -7.31 5.89 4.01
N GLY A 219 -6.12 6.45 3.81
CA GLY A 219 -5.84 7.88 3.96
C GLY A 219 -6.70 8.72 3.01
N THR A 220 -6.80 8.32 1.74
CA THR A 220 -7.68 8.98 0.76
C THR A 220 -9.15 8.86 1.14
N THR A 221 -9.62 7.67 1.53
CA THR A 221 -11.01 7.44 1.94
C THR A 221 -11.39 8.32 3.13
N LEU A 222 -10.54 8.35 4.15
CA LEU A 222 -10.75 9.19 5.34
C LEU A 222 -10.70 10.68 5.00
N THR A 223 -9.86 11.09 4.05
CA THR A 223 -9.77 12.48 3.59
C THR A 223 -11.10 12.93 3.01
N PHE A 224 -11.67 12.14 2.09
CA PHE A 224 -12.98 12.46 1.52
C PHE A 224 -14.12 12.37 2.54
N LEU A 225 -14.04 11.43 3.49
CA LEU A 225 -15.01 11.35 4.58
C LEU A 225 -14.99 12.61 5.44
N ILE A 226 -13.82 13.07 5.85
CA ILE A 226 -13.67 14.28 6.68
C ILE A 226 -14.07 15.53 5.90
N ASP A 227 -13.68 15.64 4.62
CA ASP A 227 -14.13 16.72 3.75
C ASP A 227 -15.66 16.77 3.66
N PHE A 228 -16.29 15.61 3.46
CA PHE A 228 -17.75 15.50 3.42
C PHE A 228 -18.39 15.92 4.76
N LEU A 229 -17.93 15.38 5.88
CA LEU A 229 -18.47 15.72 7.21
C LEU A 229 -18.26 17.20 7.56
N SER A 230 -17.14 17.81 7.14
CA SER A 230 -16.85 19.23 7.38
C SER A 230 -17.87 20.16 6.71
N LYS A 231 -18.45 19.73 5.59
CA LYS A 231 -19.48 20.45 4.82
C LYS A 231 -20.90 20.14 5.30
N HIS A 232 -21.08 19.10 6.12
CA HIS A 232 -22.38 18.60 6.57
C HIS A 232 -22.43 18.40 8.10
N PRO A 233 -22.29 19.47 8.91
CA PRO A 233 -22.15 19.38 10.37
C PRO A 233 -23.40 18.88 11.14
N LYS A 234 -24.48 18.53 10.44
CA LYS A 234 -25.75 18.04 11.00
C LYS A 234 -25.94 16.52 10.82
N ILE A 235 -25.04 15.85 10.10
CA ILE A 235 -24.96 14.39 10.00
C ILE A 235 -24.20 13.89 11.23
#